data_AF-D6XX63-F1
#
_entry.id   AF-D6XX63-F1
#
_cell.length_a   1.000
_cell.length_b   1.000
_cell.length_c   1.000
_cell.angle_alpha   90.00
_cell.angle_beta   90.00
_cell.angle_gamma   90.00
#
_symmetry.space_group_name_H-M   'P 1'
#
loop_
_entity.id
_entity.type
_entity.pdbx_description
1 polymer ?
#
loop_
_entity_poly.entity_id
_entity_poly.type
_entity_poly.pdbx_seq_one_letter_code
_entity_poly.pdbx_strand_id
1 'polypeptide(L)'
;MKRWTLGLFLIALTGCAANAEDPSYVIATLDGETITMEDYFFRYTDPSMIEEYLKERVMIKEAEDLGITVSEDEVNASRQMLFPDSDAEERLAFWEDRAFIDEQAERLDMDELAYFKEWEEKMYRSQLFVDAYVEEVFGGFPEDTDEMQALGEEIDAHIDTLFDTYQEEYRLEME
;
A
#
# COMPACT_ATOMS: atom_id res chain seq x y z
N MET A 1 -25.50 59.01 -13.09
CA MET A 1 -25.32 57.71 -13.81
C MET A 1 -24.11 57.00 -13.22
N LYS A 2 -24.30 56.04 -12.32
CA LYS A 2 -23.21 55.22 -11.75
C LYS A 2 -23.27 53.85 -12.40
N ARG A 3 -22.24 53.51 -13.18
CA ARG A 3 -22.01 52.20 -13.77
C ARG A 3 -21.51 51.27 -12.66
N TRP A 4 -22.23 50.18 -12.41
CA TRP A 4 -21.73 49.07 -11.61
C TRP A 4 -21.25 48.00 -12.59
N THR A 5 -19.94 47.82 -12.67
CA THR A 5 -19.30 46.69 -13.35
C THR A 5 -19.55 45.45 -12.50
N LEU A 6 -20.45 44.58 -12.94
CA LEU A 6 -20.65 43.26 -12.34
C LEU A 6 -19.44 42.40 -12.75
N GLY A 7 -18.52 42.20 -11.81
CA GLY A 7 -17.37 41.31 -11.97
C GLY A 7 -17.83 39.85 -12.00
N LEU A 8 -17.55 39.20 -13.12
CA LEU A 8 -17.71 37.78 -13.39
C LEU A 8 -16.86 36.96 -12.41
N PHE A 9 -17.47 36.23 -11.47
CA PHE A 9 -16.78 35.25 -10.63
C PHE A 9 -16.97 33.87 -11.25
N LEU A 10 -16.03 33.50 -12.13
CA LEU A 10 -15.88 32.14 -12.66
C LEU A 10 -15.11 31.36 -11.58
N ILE A 11 -15.83 30.60 -10.76
CA ILE A 11 -15.23 29.57 -9.91
C ILE A 11 -14.95 28.39 -10.83
N ALA A 12 -13.68 28.21 -11.20
CA ALA A 12 -13.21 27.03 -11.90
C ALA A 12 -13.22 25.84 -10.92
N LEU A 13 -14.22 24.97 -11.06
CA LEU A 13 -14.25 23.65 -10.43
C LEU A 13 -13.47 22.67 -11.31
N THR A 14 -12.14 22.66 -11.19
CA THR A 14 -11.28 21.61 -11.78
C THR A 14 -10.14 21.34 -10.80
N GLY A 15 -10.29 20.35 -9.90
CA GLY A 15 -9.30 20.19 -8.83
C GLY A 15 -9.23 18.85 -8.09
N CYS A 16 -9.82 17.75 -8.60
CA CYS A 16 -9.63 16.44 -7.95
C CYS A 16 -8.52 15.58 -8.58
N ALA A 17 -8.23 15.72 -9.88
CA ALA A 17 -7.26 14.83 -10.54
C ALA A 17 -5.79 15.28 -10.42
N ALA A 18 -5.54 16.54 -10.05
CA ALA A 18 -4.18 17.09 -10.05
C ALA A 18 -3.34 16.71 -8.81
N ASN A 19 -3.97 16.16 -7.77
CA ASN A 19 -3.28 15.89 -6.50
C ASN A 19 -2.77 14.45 -6.37
N ALA A 20 -3.30 13.51 -7.17
CA ALA A 20 -2.89 12.10 -7.16
C ALA A 20 -1.49 11.85 -7.79
N GLU A 21 -0.78 12.91 -8.20
CA GLU A 21 0.61 12.82 -8.68
C GLU A 21 1.62 13.42 -7.69
N ASP A 22 1.16 14.13 -6.64
CA ASP A 22 2.04 14.72 -5.62
C ASP A 22 2.34 13.69 -4.52
N PRO A 23 3.60 13.25 -4.33
CA PRO A 23 3.96 12.27 -3.29
C PRO A 23 3.55 12.70 -1.87
N SER A 24 3.48 14.00 -1.60
CA SER A 24 3.10 14.54 -0.29
C SER A 24 1.58 14.60 -0.06
N TYR A 25 0.76 14.29 -1.07
CA TYR A 25 -0.69 14.25 -0.92
C TYR A 25 -1.08 13.16 0.06
N VAL A 26 -1.89 13.53 1.06
CA VAL A 26 -2.45 12.58 2.03
C VAL A 26 -3.63 11.86 1.37
N ILE A 27 -3.58 10.53 1.35
CA ILE A 27 -4.68 9.71 0.83
C ILE A 27 -5.60 9.22 1.95
N ALA A 28 -5.05 9.02 3.16
CA ALA A 28 -5.82 8.63 4.32
C ALA A 28 -5.08 8.91 5.63
N THR A 29 -5.80 8.83 6.74
CA THR A 29 -5.25 8.69 8.09
C THR A 29 -5.75 7.38 8.70
N LEU A 30 -4.85 6.54 9.20
CA LEU A 30 -5.14 5.26 9.84
C LEU A 30 -4.66 5.28 11.30
N ASP A 31 -5.58 5.26 12.26
CA ASP A 31 -5.31 5.41 13.70
C ASP A 31 -4.43 6.62 14.06
N GLY A 32 -4.62 7.72 13.32
CA GLY A 32 -3.84 8.95 13.49
C GLY A 32 -2.50 8.95 12.74
N GLU A 33 -2.13 7.87 12.06
CA GLU A 33 -0.97 7.81 11.16
C GLU A 33 -1.37 8.26 9.75
N THR A 34 -0.69 9.28 9.25
CA THR A 34 -0.90 9.79 7.90
C THR A 34 -0.33 8.82 6.87
N ILE A 35 -1.12 8.51 5.85
CA ILE A 35 -0.74 7.71 4.69
C ILE A 35 -0.73 8.64 3.48
N THR A 36 0.39 8.70 2.76
CA THR A 36 0.55 9.59 1.60
C THR A 36 0.61 8.84 0.27
N MET A 37 0.58 9.58 -0.84
CA MET A 37 0.84 9.04 -2.17
C MET A 37 2.26 8.47 -2.29
N GLU A 38 3.24 9.03 -1.58
CA GLU A 38 4.60 8.48 -1.49
C GLU A 38 4.57 7.04 -0.97
N ASP A 39 3.86 6.77 0.13
CA ASP A 39 3.73 5.42 0.68
C ASP A 39 3.07 4.45 -0.31
N TYR A 40 2.09 4.96 -1.06
CA TYR A 40 1.35 4.21 -2.07
C TYR A 40 2.21 3.89 -3.31
N PHE A 41 3.10 4.79 -3.74
CA PHE A 41 3.98 4.61 -4.90
C PHE A 41 5.05 3.51 -4.73
N PHE A 42 5.25 3.02 -3.51
CA PHE A 42 6.01 1.78 -3.28
C PHE A 42 5.22 0.51 -3.62
N ARG A 43 3.91 0.60 -3.88
CA ARG A 43 3.07 -0.56 -4.14
C ARG A 43 2.41 -0.54 -5.52
N TYR A 44 1.88 0.61 -5.93
CA TYR A 44 1.08 0.72 -7.15
C TYR A 44 1.31 2.04 -7.88
N THR A 45 0.95 2.05 -9.17
CA THR A 45 0.96 3.27 -10.00
C THR A 45 -0.43 3.75 -10.41
N ASP A 46 -1.44 2.87 -10.36
CA ASP A 46 -2.81 3.12 -10.82
C ASP A 46 -3.71 3.59 -9.67
N PRO A 47 -4.10 4.87 -9.61
CA PRO A 47 -4.88 5.44 -8.50
C PRO A 47 -6.19 4.71 -8.19
N SER A 48 -6.73 3.90 -9.11
CA SER A 48 -7.90 3.05 -8.82
C SER A 48 -7.62 1.95 -7.78
N MET A 49 -6.34 1.66 -7.49
CA MET A 49 -5.90 0.69 -6.49
C MET A 49 -5.70 1.28 -5.08
N ILE A 50 -6.04 2.56 -4.85
CA ILE A 50 -5.88 3.19 -3.53
C ILE A 50 -6.71 2.47 -2.46
N GLU A 51 -7.95 2.08 -2.78
CA GLU A 51 -8.79 1.36 -1.82
C GLU A 51 -8.17 0.00 -1.44
N GLU A 52 -7.68 -0.75 -2.43
CA GLU A 52 -7.02 -2.04 -2.22
C GLU A 52 -5.75 -1.89 -1.36
N TYR A 53 -4.96 -0.86 -1.65
CA TYR A 53 -3.80 -0.53 -0.83
C TYR A 53 -4.21 -0.24 0.63
N LEU A 54 -5.25 0.57 0.85
CA LEU A 54 -5.71 0.89 2.20
C LEU A 54 -6.31 -0.34 2.92
N LYS A 55 -6.93 -1.27 2.20
CA LYS A 55 -7.36 -2.57 2.73
C LYS A 55 -6.19 -3.39 3.26
N GLU A 56 -5.11 -3.48 2.50
CA GLU A 56 -3.85 -4.11 2.97
C GLU A 56 -3.32 -3.41 4.23
N ARG A 57 -3.34 -2.06 4.27
CA ARG A 57 -2.90 -1.29 5.46
C ARG A 57 -3.77 -1.55 6.69
N VAL A 58 -5.10 -1.65 6.53
CA VAL A 58 -6.02 -2.01 7.61
C VAL A 58 -5.73 -3.42 8.12
N MET A 59 -5.48 -4.38 7.23
CA MET A 59 -5.13 -5.74 7.64
C MET A 59 -3.81 -5.80 8.41
N ILE A 60 -2.78 -5.08 7.96
CA ILE A 60 -1.50 -4.97 8.69
C ILE A 60 -1.73 -4.35 10.07
N LYS A 61 -2.56 -3.32 10.15
CA LYS A 61 -2.89 -2.68 11.42
C LYS A 61 -3.62 -3.63 12.38
N GLU A 62 -4.55 -4.41 11.88
CA GLU A 62 -5.24 -5.44 12.67
C GLU A 62 -4.27 -6.52 13.16
N ALA A 63 -3.31 -6.93 12.32
CA ALA A 63 -2.25 -7.85 12.72
C ALA A 63 -1.42 -7.29 13.88
N GLU A 64 -1.00 -6.03 13.79
CA GLU A 64 -0.27 -5.33 14.86
C GLU A 64 -1.09 -5.23 16.15
N ASP A 65 -2.39 -4.97 16.06
CA ASP A 65 -3.29 -4.89 17.20
C ASP A 65 -3.50 -6.26 17.89
N LEU A 66 -3.38 -7.36 17.13
CA LEU A 66 -3.30 -8.72 17.67
C LEU A 66 -1.94 -9.05 18.29
N GLY A 67 -0.96 -8.13 18.21
CA GLY A 67 0.38 -8.30 18.74
C GLY A 67 1.32 -9.06 17.82
N ILE A 68 0.97 -9.22 16.54
CA ILE A 68 1.87 -9.74 15.51
C ILE A 68 2.97 -8.71 15.27
N THR A 69 4.21 -9.17 15.19
CA THR A 69 5.38 -8.33 14.92
C THR A 69 6.25 -8.99 13.87
N VAL A 70 6.81 -8.20 12.96
CA VAL A 70 7.79 -8.66 11.97
C VAL A 70 9.14 -8.00 12.26
N SER A 71 10.18 -8.81 12.44
CA SER A 71 11.55 -8.34 12.63
C SER A 71 12.29 -8.17 11.30
N GLU A 72 13.39 -7.39 11.31
CA GLU A 72 14.28 -7.28 10.14
C GLU A 72 14.92 -8.62 9.77
N ASP A 73 15.20 -9.49 10.74
CA ASP A 73 15.75 -10.83 10.49
C ASP A 73 14.74 -11.71 9.73
N GLU A 74 13.44 -11.60 10.02
CA GLU A 74 12.38 -12.33 9.29
C GLU A 74 12.24 -11.83 7.85
N VAL A 75 12.29 -10.51 7.64
CA VAL A 75 12.29 -9.93 6.29
C VAL A 75 13.50 -10.40 5.50
N ASN A 76 14.69 -10.35 6.11
CA ASN A 76 15.92 -10.84 5.51
C ASN A 76 15.84 -12.34 5.15
N ALA A 77 15.30 -13.16 6.05
CA ALA A 77 15.14 -14.59 5.83
C ALA A 77 14.16 -14.89 4.68
N SER A 78 13.02 -14.20 4.63
CA SER A 78 12.03 -14.33 3.55
C SER A 78 12.65 -14.01 2.19
N ARG A 79 13.39 -12.90 2.10
CA ARG A 79 14.10 -12.51 0.87
C ARG A 79 15.17 -13.51 0.46
N GLN A 80 15.98 -14.02 1.40
CA GLN A 80 17.03 -15.00 1.11
C GLN A 80 16.49 -16.39 0.74
N MET A 81 15.26 -16.73 1.15
CA MET A 81 14.60 -17.96 0.73
C MET A 81 14.31 -17.95 -0.77
N LEU A 82 13.94 -16.80 -1.34
CA LEU A 82 13.68 -16.63 -2.77
C LEU A 82 14.95 -16.36 -3.58
N PHE A 83 15.87 -15.59 -3.01
CA PHE A 83 17.08 -15.13 -3.70
C PHE A 83 18.34 -15.41 -2.86
N PRO A 84 18.73 -16.69 -2.73
CA PRO A 84 19.79 -17.11 -1.84
C PRO A 84 21.15 -16.50 -2.24
N ASP A 85 21.87 -16.01 -1.24
CA ASP A 85 23.22 -15.42 -1.34
C ASP A 85 23.31 -14.20 -2.28
N SER A 86 22.18 -13.58 -2.62
CA SER A 86 22.14 -12.38 -3.46
C SER A 86 22.11 -11.09 -2.64
N ASP A 87 22.71 -10.04 -3.18
CA ASP A 87 22.49 -8.67 -2.71
C ASP A 87 21.44 -7.91 -3.55
N ALA A 88 21.11 -6.69 -3.13
CA ALA A 88 20.09 -5.89 -3.80
C ALA A 88 20.52 -5.42 -5.21
N GLU A 89 21.81 -5.23 -5.46
CA GLU A 89 22.31 -4.83 -6.79
C GLU A 89 22.17 -5.99 -7.78
N GLU A 90 22.52 -7.20 -7.35
CA GLU A 90 22.34 -8.41 -8.14
C GLU A 90 20.86 -8.65 -8.43
N ARG A 91 19.98 -8.54 -7.44
CA ARG A 91 18.53 -8.73 -7.65
C ARG A 91 17.94 -7.67 -8.58
N LEU A 92 18.30 -6.40 -8.41
CA LEU A 92 17.87 -5.33 -9.31
C LEU A 92 18.34 -5.57 -10.75
N ALA A 93 19.53 -6.14 -10.94
CA ALA A 93 20.06 -6.45 -12.28
C ALA A 93 19.21 -7.48 -13.03
N PHE A 94 18.51 -8.37 -12.31
CA PHE A 94 17.67 -9.43 -12.88
C PHE A 94 16.16 -9.18 -12.72
N TRP A 95 15.76 -8.04 -12.13
CA TRP A 95 14.35 -7.72 -11.94
C TRP A 95 13.64 -7.53 -13.29
N GLU A 96 12.50 -8.20 -13.48
CA GLU A 96 11.81 -8.23 -14.77
C GLU A 96 11.10 -6.91 -15.09
N ASP A 97 10.60 -6.21 -14.07
CA ASP A 97 9.88 -4.94 -14.23
C ASP A 97 10.75 -3.75 -13.84
N ARG A 98 11.87 -3.59 -14.55
CA ARG A 98 12.77 -2.44 -14.40
C ARG A 98 12.08 -1.11 -14.69
N ALA A 99 11.09 -1.12 -15.59
CA ALA A 99 10.35 0.09 -15.95
C ALA A 99 9.56 0.64 -14.76
N PHE A 100 8.91 -0.23 -13.98
CA PHE A 100 8.25 0.17 -12.73
C PHE A 100 9.25 0.79 -11.74
N ILE A 101 10.39 0.12 -11.50
CA ILE A 101 11.42 0.61 -10.57
C ILE A 101 11.96 1.98 -11.00
N ASP A 102 12.33 2.12 -12.27
CA ASP A 102 12.86 3.37 -12.84
C ASP A 102 11.83 4.50 -12.72
N GLU A 103 10.57 4.24 -13.08
CA GLU A 103 9.50 5.24 -13.04
C GLU A 103 9.21 5.71 -11.62
N GLN A 104 9.11 4.79 -10.65
CA GLN A 104 8.82 5.16 -9.27
C GLN A 104 10.02 5.82 -8.59
N ALA A 105 11.25 5.39 -8.88
CA ALA A 105 12.45 6.06 -8.40
C ALA A 105 12.53 7.51 -8.90
N GLU A 106 12.28 7.76 -10.19
CA GLU A 106 12.21 9.12 -10.74
C GLU A 106 11.09 9.94 -10.09
N ARG A 107 9.90 9.33 -9.93
CA ARG A 107 8.74 9.98 -9.32
C ARG A 107 8.99 10.44 -7.88
N LEU A 108 9.76 9.67 -7.13
CA LEU A 108 10.08 9.94 -5.72
C LEU A 108 11.41 10.69 -5.54
N ASP A 109 12.09 11.09 -6.62
CA ASP A 109 13.44 11.70 -6.59
C ASP A 109 14.46 10.83 -5.81
N MET A 110 14.38 9.51 -6.02
CA MET A 110 15.25 8.50 -5.41
C MET A 110 16.22 7.91 -6.44
N ASP A 111 17.37 7.46 -5.95
CA ASP A 111 18.25 6.58 -6.72
C ASP A 111 17.57 5.21 -6.93
N GLU A 112 17.72 4.62 -8.12
CA GLU A 112 17.09 3.34 -8.50
C GLU A 112 17.36 2.22 -7.47
N LEU A 113 18.61 2.09 -7.01
CA LEU A 113 18.98 1.07 -6.03
C LEU A 113 18.44 1.41 -4.64
N ALA A 114 18.36 2.69 -4.29
CA ALA A 114 17.77 3.12 -3.03
C ALA A 114 16.26 2.84 -3.00
N TYR A 115 15.54 3.19 -4.07
CA TYR A 115 14.13 2.85 -4.23
C TYR A 115 13.92 1.34 -4.18
N PHE A 116 14.70 0.57 -4.93
CA PHE A 116 14.56 -0.89 -4.97
C PHE A 116 14.74 -1.54 -3.59
N LYS A 117 15.71 -1.09 -2.79
CA LYS A 117 15.92 -1.59 -1.42
C LYS A 117 14.72 -1.31 -0.51
N GLU A 118 14.20 -0.09 -0.56
CA GLU A 118 13.04 0.32 0.24
C GLU A 118 11.77 -0.41 -0.21
N TRP A 119 11.59 -0.56 -1.51
CA TRP A 119 10.52 -1.33 -2.14
C TRP A 119 10.56 -2.79 -1.67
N GLU A 120 11.72 -3.47 -1.73
CA GLU A 120 11.86 -4.83 -1.23
C GLU A 120 11.49 -4.93 0.26
N GLU A 121 12.04 -4.04 1.09
CA GLU A 121 11.75 -4.04 2.53
C GLU A 121 10.24 -3.92 2.81
N LYS A 122 9.57 -2.95 2.19
CA LYS A 122 8.12 -2.74 2.35
C LYS A 122 7.33 -3.94 1.86
N MET A 123 7.64 -4.46 0.67
CA MET A 123 6.91 -5.58 0.06
C MET A 123 7.01 -6.86 0.89
N TYR A 124 8.23 -7.27 1.28
CA TYR A 124 8.41 -8.50 2.07
C TYR A 124 7.85 -8.35 3.48
N ARG A 125 7.98 -7.18 4.10
CA ARG A 125 7.42 -6.93 5.43
C ARG A 125 5.90 -6.95 5.42
N SER A 126 5.26 -6.27 4.47
CA SER A 126 3.81 -6.32 4.27
C SER A 126 3.36 -7.77 4.11
N GLN A 127 4.00 -8.53 3.22
CA GLN A 127 3.63 -9.93 2.98
C GLN A 127 3.73 -10.77 4.25
N LEU A 128 4.77 -10.60 5.06
CA LEU A 128 4.90 -11.33 6.32
C LEU A 128 3.81 -10.99 7.33
N PHE A 129 3.37 -9.73 7.40
CA PHE A 129 2.21 -9.37 8.21
C PHE A 129 0.92 -10.00 7.68
N VAL A 130 0.69 -9.95 6.37
CA VAL A 130 -0.48 -10.58 5.73
C VAL A 130 -0.51 -12.08 6.02
N ASP A 131 0.60 -12.78 5.78
CA ASP A 131 0.70 -14.22 5.98
C ASP A 131 0.47 -14.59 7.46
N ALA A 132 1.09 -13.86 8.38
CA ALA A 132 0.92 -14.08 9.81
C ALA A 132 -0.52 -13.80 10.27
N TYR A 133 -1.16 -12.78 9.71
CA TYR A 133 -2.56 -12.46 9.98
C TYR A 133 -3.51 -13.56 9.46
N VAL A 134 -3.28 -14.04 8.24
CA VAL A 134 -4.08 -15.12 7.66
C VAL A 134 -3.92 -16.42 8.46
N GLU A 135 -2.69 -16.73 8.90
CA GLU A 135 -2.42 -17.86 9.78
C GLU A 135 -3.20 -17.74 11.11
N GLU A 136 -3.14 -16.58 11.76
CA GLU A 136 -3.78 -16.36 13.07
C GLU A 136 -5.31 -16.37 12.99
N VAL A 137 -5.89 -15.74 11.98
CA VAL A 137 -7.34 -15.53 11.88
C VAL A 137 -8.06 -16.68 11.17
N PHE A 138 -7.44 -17.27 10.14
CA PHE A 138 -8.08 -18.29 9.29
C PHE A 138 -7.43 -19.67 9.41
N GLY A 139 -6.31 -19.80 10.13
CA GLY A 139 -5.61 -21.08 10.30
C GLY A 139 -4.70 -21.45 9.14
N GLY A 140 -4.30 -20.48 8.32
CA GLY A 140 -3.32 -20.64 7.25
C GLY A 140 -3.91 -21.01 5.89
N PHE A 141 -3.04 -21.21 4.91
CA PHE A 141 -3.43 -21.55 3.53
C PHE A 141 -3.57 -23.07 3.34
N PRO A 142 -4.72 -23.58 2.85
CA PRO A 142 -4.91 -25.00 2.58
C PRO A 142 -4.08 -25.48 1.37
N GLU A 143 -3.79 -26.78 1.32
CA GLU A 143 -3.12 -27.40 0.16
C GLU A 143 -4.07 -27.67 -1.02
N ASP A 144 -5.38 -27.77 -0.76
CA ASP A 144 -6.39 -28.04 -1.78
C ASP A 144 -6.84 -26.76 -2.51
N THR A 145 -6.95 -26.83 -3.84
CA THR A 145 -7.23 -25.66 -4.67
C THR A 145 -8.64 -25.11 -4.53
N ASP A 146 -9.64 -25.98 -4.29
CA ASP A 146 -11.02 -25.54 -4.13
C ASP A 146 -11.19 -24.89 -2.74
N GLU A 147 -10.54 -25.46 -1.71
CA GLU A 147 -10.45 -24.85 -0.38
C GLU A 147 -9.70 -23.50 -0.41
N MET A 148 -8.66 -23.37 -1.25
CA MET A 148 -7.92 -22.12 -1.41
C MET A 148 -8.77 -21.01 -2.02
N GLN A 149 -9.62 -21.32 -3.00
CA GLN A 149 -10.55 -20.33 -3.56
C GLN A 149 -11.58 -19.89 -2.51
N ALA A 150 -12.18 -20.84 -1.79
CA ALA A 150 -13.16 -20.54 -0.75
C ALA A 150 -12.56 -19.67 0.37
N LEU A 151 -11.32 -19.96 0.78
CA LEU A 151 -10.58 -19.15 1.73
C LEU A 151 -10.33 -17.73 1.18
N GLY A 152 -9.96 -17.58 -0.10
CA GLY A 152 -9.78 -16.27 -0.71
C GLY A 152 -11.05 -15.41 -0.64
N GLU A 153 -12.21 -15.98 -0.98
CA GLU A 153 -13.50 -15.28 -0.88
C GLU A 153 -13.86 -14.91 0.57
N GLU A 154 -13.47 -15.75 1.54
CA GLU A 154 -13.67 -15.49 2.97
C GLU A 154 -12.78 -14.35 3.48
N ILE A 155 -11.49 -14.35 3.08
CA ILE A 155 -10.53 -13.30 3.40
C ILE A 155 -11.00 -11.96 2.81
N ASP A 156 -11.40 -11.93 1.54
CA ASP A 156 -11.88 -10.71 0.88
C ASP A 156 -13.09 -10.12 1.62
N ALA A 157 -14.08 -10.96 1.96
CA ALA A 157 -15.27 -10.52 2.69
C ALA A 157 -14.94 -10.01 4.11
N HIS A 158 -13.97 -10.63 4.77
CA HIS A 158 -13.48 -10.20 6.08
C HIS A 158 -12.76 -8.85 6.00
N ILE A 159 -11.89 -8.67 5.01
CA ILE A 159 -11.16 -7.41 4.79
C ILE A 159 -12.13 -6.28 4.46
N ASP A 160 -13.13 -6.52 3.61
CA ASP A 160 -14.19 -5.53 3.32
C ASP A 160 -14.92 -5.11 4.61
N THR A 161 -15.28 -6.09 5.45
CA THR A 161 -15.95 -5.83 6.74
C THR A 161 -15.05 -5.02 7.70
N LEU A 162 -13.76 -5.34 7.77
CA LEU A 162 -12.79 -4.59 8.58
C LEU A 162 -12.63 -3.17 8.07
N PHE A 163 -12.49 -3.01 6.76
CA PHE A 163 -12.35 -1.70 6.13
C PHE A 163 -13.53 -0.79 6.47
N ASP A 164 -14.76 -1.29 6.29
CA ASP A 164 -15.99 -0.57 6.65
C ASP A 164 -16.02 -0.23 8.15
N THR A 165 -15.67 -1.21 9.01
CA THR A 165 -15.63 -1.01 10.47
C THR A 165 -14.65 0.09 10.87
N TYR A 166 -13.45 0.09 10.29
CA TYR A 166 -12.43 1.10 10.56
C TYR A 166 -12.90 2.50 10.14
N GLN A 167 -13.64 2.62 9.03
CA GLN A 167 -14.25 3.89 8.63
C GLN A 167 -15.36 4.34 9.59
N GLU A 168 -16.26 3.43 9.98
CA GLU A 168 -17.35 3.73 10.92
C GLU A 168 -16.84 4.16 12.31
N GLU A 169 -15.71 3.60 12.74
CA GLU A 169 -15.05 3.92 14.01
C GLU A 169 -14.12 5.13 13.94
N TYR A 170 -14.01 5.79 12.77
CA TYR A 170 -13.06 6.89 12.52
C TYR A 170 -11.60 6.51 12.78
N ARG A 171 -11.28 5.22 12.62
CA ARG A 171 -9.91 4.70 12.62
C ARG A 171 -9.28 4.86 11.24
N LEU A 172 -10.07 4.78 10.17
CA LEU A 172 -9.66 5.10 8.80
C LEU A 172 -10.44 6.30 8.29
N GLU A 173 -9.74 7.39 7.97
CA GLU A 173 -10.32 8.60 7.35
C GLU A 173 -9.65 8.81 5.99
N MET A 174 -10.42 8.77 4.89
CA MET A 174 -9.93 9.01 3.54
C MET A 174 -10.11 10.47 3.12
N GLU A 175 -9.18 11.02 2.32
CA GLU A 175 -9.19 12.42 1.85
C GLU A 175 -9.82 12.63 0.46
#